data_AF-A0A651EV80-F1
#
_entry.id   AF-A0A651EV80-F1
#
_cell.length_a   1.000
_cell.length_b   1.000
_cell.length_c   1.000
_cell.angle_alpha   90.00
_cell.angle_beta   90.00
_cell.angle_gamma   90.00
#
_symmetry.space_group_name_H-M   'P 1'
#
loop_
_entity.id
_entity.type
_entity.pdbx_description
1 polymer ?
#
loop_
_entity_poly.entity_id
_entity_poly.type
_entity_poly.pdbx_seq_one_letter_code
_entity_poly.pdbx_strand_id
1 'polypeptide(L)'
;MQTPIGADPAIARRTIDLNHADSDLLQLLPGIGPRRAEAIVEERRTRGAFVSLEDLQRVSGIGPRTIDRIAPFVRVGPPPEIAASPSLQD
;
A
#
# COMPACT_ATOMS: atom_id res chain seq x y z
N MET A 1 10.83 -32.32 8.25
CA MET A 1 10.31 -31.12 8.94
C MET A 1 9.79 -30.18 7.86
N GLN A 2 8.50 -29.87 7.91
CA GLN A 2 7.80 -28.94 7.02
C GLN A 2 8.30 -27.53 7.39
N THR A 3 8.78 -26.68 6.48
CA THR A 3 7.99 -25.88 5.54
C THR A 3 8.96 -25.24 4.54
N PRO A 4 8.71 -25.27 3.22
CA PRO A 4 9.39 -24.34 2.33
C PRO A 4 8.83 -22.93 2.61
N ILE A 5 9.65 -22.09 3.24
CA ILE A 5 9.49 -20.62 3.23
C ILE A 5 9.80 -20.12 1.82
N GLY A 6 8.92 -20.43 0.87
CA GLY A 6 8.83 -19.77 -0.41
C GLY A 6 7.81 -18.66 -0.30
N ALA A 7 8.17 -17.55 0.32
CA ALA A 7 7.51 -16.29 -0.02
C ALA A 7 8.10 -15.91 -1.39
N ASP A 8 7.48 -16.38 -2.45
CA ASP A 8 7.82 -15.99 -3.82
C ASP A 8 7.80 -14.46 -3.94
N PRO A 9 8.96 -13.78 -4.10
CA PRO A 9 9.00 -12.31 -4.15
C PRO A 9 8.63 -11.78 -5.54
N ALA A 10 7.94 -12.58 -6.36
CA ALA A 10 7.99 -12.43 -7.82
C ALA A 10 6.64 -12.15 -8.50
N ILE A 11 5.59 -11.76 -7.76
CA ILE A 11 4.38 -11.16 -8.35
C ILE A 11 4.24 -9.68 -7.94
N ALA A 12 5.38 -8.95 -7.91
CA ALA A 12 5.40 -7.49 -7.86
C ALA A 12 5.26 -6.86 -9.26
N ARG A 13 4.39 -7.40 -10.11
CA ARG A 13 4.27 -6.97 -11.51
C ARG A 13 2.90 -6.33 -11.76
N ARG A 14 2.86 -5.00 -11.52
CA ARG A 14 1.92 -3.97 -12.05
C ARG A 14 0.88 -3.35 -11.10
N THR A 15 0.97 -3.52 -9.80
CA THR A 15 0.07 -2.82 -8.84
C THR A 15 0.82 -1.82 -7.97
N ILE A 16 0.22 -0.66 -7.73
CA ILE A 16 0.78 0.41 -6.88
C ILE A 16 0.58 0.04 -5.40
N ASP A 17 1.68 -0.03 -4.66
CA ASP A 17 1.67 -0.28 -3.21
C ASP A 17 1.24 0.95 -2.42
N LEU A 18 0.08 0.96 -1.77
CA LEU A 18 -0.39 2.15 -1.03
C LEU A 18 0.54 2.57 0.12
N ASN A 19 1.23 1.60 0.74
CA ASN A 19 2.18 1.85 1.83
C ASN A 19 3.51 2.44 1.35
N HIS A 20 3.91 2.14 0.10
CA HIS A 20 5.19 2.56 -0.47
C HIS A 20 5.05 3.59 -1.59
N ALA A 21 3.85 3.85 -2.09
CA ALA A 21 3.62 4.75 -3.20
C ALA A 21 3.76 6.21 -2.79
N ASP A 22 4.43 6.97 -3.64
CA ASP A 22 4.50 8.42 -3.53
C ASP A 22 3.20 9.09 -3.96
N SER A 23 3.03 10.35 -3.57
CA SER A 23 1.87 11.15 -3.99
C SER A 23 1.75 11.22 -5.51
N ASP A 24 2.85 11.25 -6.26
CA ASP A 24 2.86 11.24 -7.72
C ASP A 24 2.32 9.92 -8.29
N LEU A 25 2.77 8.78 -7.76
CA LEU A 25 2.28 7.45 -8.15
C LEU A 25 0.80 7.28 -7.81
N LEU A 26 0.37 7.76 -6.65
CA LEU A 26 -1.04 7.73 -6.26
C LEU A 26 -1.91 8.55 -7.21
N GLN A 27 -1.41 9.69 -7.73
CA GLN A 27 -2.13 10.50 -8.71
C GLN A 27 -2.30 9.84 -10.08
N LEU A 28 -1.49 8.82 -10.41
CA LEU A 28 -1.68 8.03 -11.64
C LEU A 28 -2.94 7.16 -11.58
N LEU A 29 -3.52 6.98 -10.40
CA LEU A 29 -4.70 6.15 -10.21
C LEU A 29 -5.98 6.87 -10.65
N PRO A 30 -6.90 6.17 -11.34
CA PRO A 30 -8.14 6.76 -11.82
C PRO A 30 -9.03 7.22 -10.67
N GLY A 31 -9.16 8.54 -10.52
CA GLY A 31 -9.94 9.16 -9.44
C GLY A 31 -9.11 9.54 -8.22
N ILE A 32 -7.79 9.40 -8.22
CA ILE A 32 -6.93 10.00 -7.19
C ILE A 32 -6.31 11.26 -7.78
N GLY A 33 -6.64 12.41 -7.19
CA GLY A 33 -6.03 13.70 -7.54
C GLY A 33 -4.97 14.12 -6.51
N PRO A 34 -4.29 15.26 -6.73
CA PRO A 34 -3.22 15.75 -5.85
C PRO A 34 -3.66 15.83 -4.39
N ARG A 35 -4.82 16.43 -4.12
CA ARG A 35 -5.39 16.49 -2.75
C ARG A 35 -5.61 15.12 -2.10
N ARG A 36 -6.05 14.13 -2.87
CA ARG A 36 -6.32 12.78 -2.34
C ARG A 36 -5.00 12.06 -2.08
N ALA A 37 -4.04 12.19 -2.99
CA ALA A 37 -2.71 11.62 -2.82
C ALA A 37 -1.99 12.19 -1.59
N GLU A 38 -2.03 13.50 -1.38
CA GLU A 38 -1.53 14.13 -0.15
C GLU A 38 -2.24 13.59 1.10
N ALA A 39 -3.57 13.47 1.05
CA ALA A 39 -4.34 12.94 2.17
C ALA A 39 -3.99 11.47 2.51
N ILE A 40 -3.67 10.63 1.51
CA ILE A 40 -3.18 9.25 1.73
C ILE A 40 -1.83 9.29 2.47
N VAL A 41 -0.91 10.15 2.02
CA VAL A 41 0.42 10.30 2.60
C VAL A 41 0.35 10.79 4.04
N GLU A 42 -0.55 11.72 4.34
CA GLU A 42 -0.78 12.21 5.69
C GLU A 42 -1.48 11.16 6.57
N GLU A 43 -2.49 10.45 6.05
CA GLU A 43 -3.16 9.37 6.82
C GLU A 43 -2.18 8.27 7.21
N ARG A 44 -1.31 7.82 6.29
CA ARG A 44 -0.30 6.81 6.66
C ARG A 44 0.69 7.33 7.71
N ARG A 45 0.92 8.64 7.76
CA ARG A 45 1.82 9.28 8.71
C ARG A 45 1.16 9.44 10.09
N THR A 46 -0.14 9.72 10.13
CA THR A 46 -0.90 9.92 11.37
C THR A 46 -1.43 8.61 11.96
N ARG A 47 -1.95 7.70 11.13
CA ARG A 47 -2.59 6.44 11.58
C ARG A 47 -1.72 5.20 11.38
N GLY A 48 -0.67 5.30 10.58
CA GLY A 48 0.19 4.16 10.22
C GLY A 48 -0.17 3.54 8.88
N ALA A 49 0.54 2.47 8.51
CA ALA A 49 0.36 1.80 7.22
C ALA A 49 -1.09 1.30 7.01
N PHE A 50 -1.57 1.39 5.78
CA PHE A 50 -2.83 0.79 5.36
C PHE A 50 -2.71 -0.73 5.47
N VAL A 51 -3.75 -1.38 6.00
CA VAL A 51 -3.82 -2.85 6.13
C VAL A 51 -4.77 -3.45 5.08
N SER A 52 -5.75 -2.67 4.62
CA SER A 52 -6.74 -3.07 3.62
C SER A 52 -7.10 -1.89 2.73
N LEU A 53 -7.63 -2.17 1.53
CA LEU A 53 -8.14 -1.13 0.63
C LEU A 53 -9.27 -0.32 1.25
N GLU A 54 -10.05 -0.93 2.13
CA GLU A 54 -11.11 -0.26 2.88
C GLU A 54 -10.58 0.84 3.81
N ASP A 55 -9.31 0.75 4.23
CA ASP A 55 -8.68 1.75 5.09
C ASP A 55 -8.48 3.08 4.36
N LEU A 56 -8.38 3.06 3.02
CA LEU A 56 -8.41 4.27 2.21
C LEU A 56 -9.71 5.06 2.36
N GLN A 57 -10.82 4.46 2.81
CA GLN A 57 -12.07 5.20 3.08
C GLN A 57 -11.92 6.19 4.24
N ARG A 58 -10.91 6.01 5.09
CA ARG A 58 -10.59 6.94 6.18
C ARG A 58 -9.94 8.21 5.67
N VAL A 59 -9.35 8.16 4.47
CA VAL A 59 -8.71 9.30 3.82
C VAL A 59 -9.77 10.27 3.31
N SER A 60 -9.66 11.52 3.73
CA SER A 60 -10.60 12.57 3.35
C SER A 60 -10.61 12.78 1.84
N GLY A 61 -11.77 12.53 1.21
CA GLY A 61 -11.96 12.65 -0.24
C GLY A 61 -11.79 11.35 -1.03
N ILE A 62 -11.45 10.23 -0.39
CA ILE A 62 -11.48 8.90 -1.02
C ILE A 62 -12.75 8.18 -0.61
N GLY A 63 -13.65 8.02 -1.58
CA GLY A 63 -14.89 7.26 -1.39
C GLY A 63 -14.77 5.82 -1.89
N PRO A 64 -15.73 4.95 -1.53
CA PRO A 64 -15.77 3.55 -1.98
C PRO A 64 -15.77 3.41 -3.51
N ARG A 65 -16.39 4.37 -4.23
CA ARG A 65 -16.34 4.44 -5.70
C ARG A 65 -14.93 4.61 -6.26
N THR A 66 -14.06 5.33 -5.57
CA THR A 66 -12.68 5.52 -6.04
C THR A 66 -11.89 4.25 -5.75
N ILE A 67 -12.08 3.67 -4.56
CA ILE A 67 -11.43 2.42 -4.13
C ILE A 67 -11.75 1.29 -5.09
N ASP A 68 -13.01 1.09 -5.46
CA ASP A 68 -13.42 0.06 -6.41
C ASP A 68 -12.72 0.20 -7.78
N ARG A 69 -12.56 1.44 -8.27
CA ARG A 69 -11.87 1.72 -9.53
C ARG A 69 -10.36 1.47 -9.47
N ILE A 70 -9.74 1.70 -8.31
CA ILE A 70 -8.30 1.54 -8.15
C ILE A 70 -7.94 0.16 -7.62
N ALA A 71 -8.86 -0.58 -6.99
CA ALA A 71 -8.66 -1.89 -6.39
C ALA A 71 -7.92 -2.90 -7.28
N PRO A 72 -8.17 -2.99 -8.60
CA PRO A 72 -7.40 -3.89 -9.46
C PRO A 72 -5.98 -3.39 -9.79
N PHE A 73 -5.68 -2.11 -9.52
CA PHE A 73 -4.40 -1.45 -9.81
C PHE A 73 -3.57 -1.15 -8.56
N VAL A 74 -4.14 -1.29 -7.37
CA VAL A 74 -3.45 -1.04 -6.11
C VAL A 74 -3.35 -2.31 -5.28
N ARG A 75 -2.33 -2.36 -4.43
CA ARG A 75 -2.22 -3.39 -3.41
C ARG A 75 -1.84 -2.77 -2.08
N VAL A 76 -2.21 -3.46 -1.02
CA VAL A 76 -1.70 -3.17 0.31
C VAL A 76 -0.50 -4.08 0.54
N GLY A 77 0.69 -3.50 0.43
CA GLY A 77 1.91 -4.19 0.83
C GLY A 77 1.92 -4.45 2.33
N PRO A 78 2.72 -5.42 2.81
CA PRO A 78 2.91 -5.59 4.25
C PRO A 78 3.27 -4.24 4.89
N PRO A 79 2.93 -4.03 6.17
CA PRO A 79 3.44 -2.86 6.89
C PRO A 79 4.96 -2.80 6.69
N PRO A 80 5.57 -1.60 6.62
CA PRO A 80 7.02 -1.49 6.51
C PRO A 80 7.60 -2.16 7.76
N GLU A 81 7.93 -3.44 7.60
CA GLU A 81 8.54 -4.27 8.61
C GLU A 81 9.90 -3.63 8.80
N ILE A 82 10.04 -2.84 9.86
CA ILE A 82 11.32 -2.38 10.36
C ILE A 82 12.18 -3.63 10.35
N ALA A 83 13.24 -3.64 9.54
CA ALA A 83 14.39 -4.52 9.70
C ALA A 83 14.10 -5.74 10.60
N ALA A 84 13.34 -6.73 10.09
CA ALA A 84 13.58 -8.09 10.56
C ALA A 84 15.02 -8.32 10.18
N SER A 85 15.87 -8.06 11.16
CA SER A 85 17.30 -8.05 11.00
C SER A 85 17.63 -9.40 10.39
N PRO A 86 18.43 -9.48 9.31
CA PRO A 86 19.23 -10.68 9.12
C PRO A 86 20.30 -10.66 10.23
N SER A 87 19.86 -10.68 11.49
CA SER A 87 20.72 -10.98 12.62
C SER A 87 20.92 -12.48 12.55
N LEU A 88 22.14 -12.84 12.19
CA LEU A 88 22.76 -14.16 12.28
C LEU A 88 22.52 -15.10 11.09
N GLN A 89 23.30 -14.89 10.02
CA GLN A 89 23.83 -16.02 9.25
C GLN A 89 25.14 -16.44 9.94
N ASP A 90 25.14 -17.66 10.47
CA ASP A 90 26.23 -18.36 11.19
C ASP A 90 27.49 -18.57 10.32
#